data_AF-A0AB74LSR8-F1
#
_entry.id   AF-A0AB74LSR8-F1
#
_cell.length_a   1.000
_cell.length_b   1.000
_cell.length_c   1.000
_cell.angle_alpha   90.00
_cell.angle_beta   90.00
_cell.angle_gamma   90.00
#
_symmetry.space_group_name_H-M   'P 1'
#
loop_
_entity.id
_entity.type
_entity.pdbx_description
1 polymer ?
#
loop_
_entity_poly.entity_id
_entity_poly.type
_entity_poly.pdbx_seq_one_letter_code
_entity_poly.pdbx_strand_id
1 'polypeptide(L)'
;MTSERQPLTSLSDRLARKVAPPEADSPVQAPAELAKAAKGTDARVQIIVRMTPAERKALRQIALDQDTTAQALAEDAIRDVLRRHGHKT
;
A
#
# COMPACT_ATOMS: atom_id res chain seq x y z
N MET A 1 34.84 -22.08 6.74
CA MET A 1 33.63 -21.23 6.73
C MET A 1 34.07 -19.77 6.71
N THR A 2 34.49 -19.26 5.54
CA THR A 2 34.95 -17.88 5.34
C THR A 2 33.75 -16.95 5.26
N SER A 3 33.46 -16.23 6.36
CA SER A 3 32.44 -15.18 6.36
C SER A 3 33.03 -13.92 5.73
N GLU A 4 32.77 -13.71 4.44
CA GLU A 4 33.07 -12.44 3.76
C GLU A 4 32.22 -11.32 4.37
N ARG A 5 32.90 -10.35 5.00
CA ARG A 5 32.26 -9.12 5.47
C ARG A 5 31.93 -8.28 4.25
N GLN A 6 30.64 -8.03 4.01
CA GLN A 6 30.21 -7.15 2.92
C GLN A 6 30.81 -5.75 3.09
N PRO A 7 31.43 -5.17 2.05
CA PRO A 7 32.05 -3.86 2.15
C PRO A 7 30.97 -2.78 2.28
N LEU A 8 31.12 -1.92 3.31
CA LEU A 8 30.29 -0.74 3.50
C LEU A 8 30.59 0.25 2.37
N THR A 9 29.70 0.29 1.38
CA THR A 9 29.81 1.27 0.28
C THR A 9 29.74 2.69 0.84
N SER A 10 30.70 3.53 0.44
CA SER A 10 30.83 4.89 0.94
C SER A 10 29.65 5.75 0.49
N LEU A 11 29.20 6.67 1.35
CA LEU A 11 28.16 7.64 0.98
C LEU A 11 28.59 8.49 -0.23
N SER A 12 29.90 8.72 -0.41
CA SER A 12 30.44 9.41 -1.57
C SER A 12 30.14 8.69 -2.89
N ASP A 13 30.18 7.35 -2.90
CA ASP A 13 29.81 6.56 -4.09
C ASP A 13 28.32 6.70 -4.43
N ARG A 14 27.46 6.77 -3.40
CA ARG A 14 26.02 6.99 -3.60
C ARG A 14 25.71 8.38 -4.15
N LEU A 15 26.45 9.40 -3.72
CA LEU A 15 26.29 10.76 -4.25
C LEU A 15 26.79 10.88 -5.69
N ALA A 16 27.92 10.26 -6.02
CA ALA A 16 28.45 10.23 -7.39
C ALA A 16 27.46 9.56 -8.36
N ARG A 17 26.82 8.46 -7.94
CA ARG A 17 25.79 7.77 -8.73
C ARG A 17 24.52 8.61 -8.96
N LYS A 18 24.28 9.65 -8.15
CA LYS A 18 23.14 10.56 -8.29
C LYS A 18 23.37 11.71 -9.29
N VAL A 19 24.63 11.96 -9.69
CA VAL A 19 25.00 13.06 -10.59
C VAL A 19 25.25 12.60 -12.03
N ALA A 20 25.43 11.30 -12.27
CA ALA A 20 25.54 10.76 -13.62
C ALA A 20 24.17 10.74 -14.34
N PRO A 21 24.07 11.23 -15.60
CA PRO A 21 22.86 11.10 -16.41
C PRO A 21 22.54 9.63 -16.67
N PRO A 22 21.25 9.22 -16.68
CA PRO A 22 20.89 7.82 -16.79
C PRO A 22 21.07 7.34 -18.24
N GLU A 23 22.09 6.53 -18.49
CA GLU A 23 22.07 5.59 -19.60
C GLU A 23 21.05 4.49 -19.29
N ALA A 24 20.23 4.21 -20.30
CA ALA A 24 19.10 3.29 -20.30
C ALA A 24 19.55 1.85 -19.98
N ASP A 25 18.89 1.22 -19.01
CA ASP A 25 17.97 0.09 -19.25
C ASP A 25 17.45 -0.44 -17.90
N SER A 26 16.14 -0.31 -17.66
CA SER A 26 15.32 -1.13 -16.75
C SER A 26 13.90 -0.58 -16.73
N PRO A 27 12.87 -1.44 -16.78
CA PRO A 27 11.53 -1.03 -17.12
C PRO A 27 10.95 -0.14 -16.03
N VAL A 28 10.44 1.00 -16.46
CA VAL A 28 9.59 1.89 -15.68
C VAL A 28 8.38 1.07 -15.24
N GLN A 29 8.31 0.73 -13.96
CA GLN A 29 7.09 0.25 -13.33
C GLN A 29 6.15 1.46 -13.20
N ALA A 30 5.49 1.77 -14.31
CA ALA A 30 4.41 2.75 -14.43
C ALA A 30 3.12 2.17 -13.82
N PRO A 31 2.19 3.04 -13.41
CA PRO A 31 1.30 2.85 -12.26
C PRO A 31 0.32 1.71 -12.46
N ALA A 32 -0.05 1.05 -11.36
CA ALA A 32 -1.06 0.01 -11.26
C ALA A 32 -2.16 0.16 -12.31
N GLU A 33 -1.95 -0.55 -13.41
CA GLU A 33 -2.95 -0.88 -14.40
C GLU A 33 -4.12 -1.48 -13.60
N LEU A 34 -5.33 -0.98 -13.84
CA LEU A 34 -6.56 -1.52 -13.29
C LEU A 34 -6.60 -3.02 -13.63
N ALA A 35 -6.06 -3.84 -12.73
CA ALA A 35 -6.01 -5.27 -12.89
C ALA A 35 -7.46 -5.72 -12.95
N LYS A 36 -7.92 -6.04 -14.17
CA LYS A 36 -9.16 -6.78 -14.39
C LYS A 36 -9.06 -8.03 -13.53
N ALA A 37 -9.76 -8.01 -12.40
CA ALA A 37 -9.79 -9.14 -11.49
C ALA A 37 -10.23 -10.37 -12.29
N ALA A 38 -9.40 -11.42 -12.25
CA ALA A 38 -9.72 -12.70 -12.83
C ALA A 38 -11.05 -13.17 -12.25
N LYS A 39 -11.97 -13.53 -13.16
CA LYS A 39 -13.34 -13.95 -12.87
C LYS A 39 -13.34 -15.36 -12.27
N GLY A 40 -12.80 -15.51 -11.08
CA GLY A 40 -13.06 -16.61 -10.17
C GLY A 40 -14.16 -16.19 -9.21
N THR A 41 -15.15 -17.05 -8.99
CA THR A 41 -16.31 -16.85 -8.11
C THR A 41 -15.88 -16.81 -6.63
N ASP A 42 -15.05 -15.85 -6.26
CA ASP A 42 -14.88 -15.42 -4.89
C ASP A 42 -15.87 -14.27 -4.69
N ALA A 43 -16.87 -14.43 -3.81
CA ALA A 43 -17.94 -13.45 -3.58
C ALA A 43 -17.46 -12.12 -2.96
N ARG A 44 -16.16 -11.86 -3.02
CA ARG A 44 -15.49 -10.68 -2.47
C ARG A 44 -15.68 -9.52 -3.42
N VAL A 45 -16.41 -8.52 -2.94
CA VAL A 45 -16.55 -7.23 -3.61
C VAL A 45 -15.36 -6.36 -3.22
N GLN A 46 -14.60 -5.89 -4.22
CA GLN A 46 -13.53 -4.90 -4.00
C GLN A 46 -14.12 -3.49 -3.95
N ILE A 47 -13.79 -2.73 -2.91
CA ILE A 47 -14.22 -1.34 -2.74
C ILE A 47 -12.99 -0.44 -2.84
N ILE A 48 -12.98 0.46 -3.82
CA ILE A 48 -11.92 1.46 -3.99
C ILE A 48 -12.38 2.77 -3.35
N VAL A 49 -11.68 3.21 -2.31
CA VAL A 49 -12.00 4.45 -1.58
C VAL A 49 -10.99 5.55 -1.95
N ARG A 50 -11.50 6.75 -2.24
CA ARG A 50 -10.67 7.95 -2.41
C ARG A 50 -10.54 8.64 -1.07
N MET A 51 -9.30 8.88 -0.65
CA MET A 51 -8.95 9.56 0.59
C MET A 51 -7.68 10.37 0.40
N THR A 52 -7.57 11.46 1.14
CA THR A 52 -6.36 12.28 1.20
C THR A 52 -5.20 11.49 1.83
N PRO A 53 -3.93 11.90 1.62
CA PRO A 53 -2.78 11.27 2.27
C PRO A 53 -2.85 11.34 3.81
N ALA A 54 -3.40 12.43 4.35
CA ALA A 54 -3.55 12.63 5.80
C ALA A 54 -4.54 11.62 6.40
N GLU A 55 -5.71 11.44 5.79
CA GLU A 55 -6.72 10.47 6.22
C GLU A 55 -6.18 9.04 6.15
N ARG A 56 -5.46 8.70 5.07
CA ARG A 56 -4.82 7.37 4.93
C ARG A 56 -3.82 7.09 6.04
N LYS A 57 -3.01 8.09 6.41
CA LYS A 57 -2.04 7.97 7.51
C LYS A 57 -2.76 7.77 8.85
N ALA A 58 -3.82 8.55 9.10
CA ALA A 58 -4.62 8.43 10.31
C ALA A 58 -5.26 7.04 10.43
N LEU A 59 -5.90 6.55 9.36
CA LEU A 59 -6.51 5.22 9.34
C LEU A 59 -5.48 4.10 9.59
N ARG A 60 -4.29 4.22 9.00
CA ARG A 60 -3.20 3.26 9.23
C ARG A 60 -2.72 3.28 10.68
N GLN A 61 -2.62 4.46 11.29
CA GLN A 61 -2.21 4.56 12.69
C GLN A 61 -3.22 3.86 13.61
N ILE A 62 -4.51 4.11 13.42
CA ILE A 62 -5.58 3.46 14.20
C ILE A 62 -5.52 1.94 14.06
N ALA A 63 -5.27 1.45 12.84
CA ALA A 63 -5.13 0.01 12.59
C ALA A 63 -3.96 -0.60 13.38
N LEU A 64 -2.83 0.10 13.44
CA LEU A 64 -1.67 -0.33 14.22
C LEU A 64 -1.94 -0.30 15.73
N ASP A 65 -2.61 0.75 16.21
CA ASP A 65 -2.90 0.92 17.65
C ASP A 65 -3.87 -0.15 18.17
N GLN A 66 -4.70 -0.71 17.29
CA GLN A 66 -5.72 -1.72 17.62
C GLN A 66 -5.35 -3.13 17.17
N ASP A 67 -4.09 -3.36 16.75
CA ASP A 67 -3.59 -4.65 16.25
C ASP A 67 -4.50 -5.27 15.17
N THR A 68 -5.02 -4.44 14.27
CA THR A 68 -5.99 -4.83 13.23
C THR A 68 -5.58 -4.33 11.85
N THR A 69 -6.39 -4.61 10.83
CA THR A 69 -6.18 -4.12 9.47
C THR A 69 -7.10 -2.95 9.16
N ALA A 70 -6.61 -2.02 8.33
CA ALA A 70 -7.44 -0.91 7.83
C ALA A 70 -8.69 -1.41 7.08
N GLN A 71 -8.62 -2.59 6.45
CA GLN A 71 -9.77 -3.23 5.83
C GLN A 71 -10.82 -3.65 6.86
N ALA A 72 -10.42 -4.36 7.93
CA ALA A 72 -11.34 -4.78 8.99
C ALA A 72 -12.03 -3.57 9.64
N LEU A 73 -11.27 -2.50 9.92
CA LEU A 73 -11.83 -1.25 10.43
C LEU A 73 -12.87 -0.62 9.48
N ALA A 74 -12.56 -0.58 8.18
CA ALA A 74 -13.48 -0.03 7.19
C ALA A 74 -14.75 -0.90 7.08
N GLU A 75 -14.61 -2.22 7.10
CA GLU A 75 -15.76 -3.15 7.07
C GLU A 75 -16.67 -2.98 8.29
N ASP A 76 -16.09 -2.90 9.49
CA ASP A 76 -16.86 -2.72 10.72
C ASP A 76 -17.57 -1.37 10.76
N ALA A 77 -16.89 -0.30 10.34
CA ALA A 77 -17.49 1.03 10.22
C ALA A 77 -18.66 1.05 9.22
N ILE A 78 -18.51 0.39 8.05
CA ILE A 78 -19.59 0.27 7.07
C ILE A 78 -20.77 -0.50 7.65
N ARG A 79 -20.52 -1.65 8.32
CA ARG A 79 -21.58 -2.45 8.96
C ARG A 79 -22.31 -1.66 10.04
N ASP A 80 -21.60 -0.87 10.83
CA ASP A 80 -22.18 -0.04 11.88
C ASP A 80 -23.09 1.06 11.30
N VAL A 81 -22.65 1.75 10.24
CA VAL A 81 -23.49 2.72 9.52
C VAL A 81 -24.74 2.05 8.94
N LEU A 82 -24.59 0.91 8.28
CA LEU A 82 -25.71 0.15 7.72
C LEU A 82 -26.66 -0.35 8.80
N ARG A 83 -26.17 -0.76 9.96
CA ARG A 83 -27.03 -1.17 11.09
C ARG A 83 -27.84 0.01 11.63
N ARG A 84 -27.24 1.19 11.75
CA ARG A 84 -27.89 2.40 12.28
C ARG A 84 -28.91 3.01 11.31
N HIS A 85 -28.66 2.89 10.00
CA HIS A 85 -29.42 3.62 8.98
C HIS A 85 -30.09 2.75 7.90
N GLY A 86 -29.76 1.47 7.82
CA GLY A 86 -30.19 0.56 6.74
C GLY A 86 -31.59 -0.03 6.88
N HIS A 87 -32.27 0.19 8.00
CA HIS A 87 -33.64 -0.26 8.22
C HIS A 87 -34.72 0.78 7.81
N LYS A 88 -34.32 1.89 7.18
CA LYS A 88 -35.21 3.03 6.86
C LYS A 88 -35.90 2.95 5.47
N THR A 89 -36.05 1.76 4.91
CA THR A 89 -36.73 1.53 3.62
C THR A 89 -37.94 0.64 3.79
#